data_AF-A0A538GHR6-F1
#
_entry.id   AF-A0A538GHR6-F1
#
_cell.length_a   1.000
_cell.length_b   1.000
_cell.length_c   1.000
_cell.angle_alpha   90.00
_cell.angle_beta   90.00
_cell.angle_gamma   90.00
#
_symmetry.space_group_name_H-M   'P 1'
#
loop_
_entity.id
_entity.type
_entity.pdbx_description
1 polymer ?
#
loop_
_entity_poly.entity_id
_entity_poly.type
_entity_poly.pdbx_seq_one_letter_code
_entity_poly.pdbx_strand_id
1 'polypeptide(L)'
;RQRVFHEARDLVYNMLRCPTPIVSAITGPAVGAGLVVGLLADVSLASPKARIVDGHTKLGVAAGDHAAIVWPLLCGMAKAKYHLLLCEEVDGAEAERIGLVSLCVPEEELEERALEIARRLAAGSRAAISHTKTALNEWLLRAGPIFDASLELEFLDLTGPDVREGVAAVREKRPPRFG
;
A
#
# COMPACT_ATOMS: atom_id res chain seq x y z
N ARG A 1 -10.91 -3.72 -18.74
CA ARG A 1 -9.44 -3.81 -18.51
C ARG A 1 -8.78 -2.45 -18.58
N GLN A 2 -8.81 -1.72 -19.71
CA GLN A 2 -8.25 -0.34 -19.79
C GLN A 2 -8.80 0.63 -18.73
N ARG A 3 -10.11 0.61 -18.46
CA ARG A 3 -10.71 1.43 -17.39
C ARG A 3 -10.11 1.15 -16.01
N VAL A 4 -10.01 -0.13 -15.63
CA VAL A 4 -9.47 -0.57 -14.33
C VAL A 4 -7.98 -0.22 -14.21
N PHE A 5 -7.22 -0.31 -15.31
CA PHE A 5 -5.82 0.13 -15.36
C PHE A 5 -5.71 1.62 -15.03
N HIS A 6 -6.51 2.46 -15.69
CA HIS A 6 -6.52 3.90 -15.41
C HIS A 6 -7.00 4.20 -13.97
N GLU A 7 -8.03 3.52 -13.47
CA GLU A 7 -8.53 3.71 -12.11
C GLU A 7 -7.47 3.36 -11.05
N ALA A 8 -6.72 2.26 -11.23
CA ALA A 8 -5.63 1.88 -10.33
C ALA A 8 -4.49 2.91 -10.36
N ARG A 9 -4.07 3.31 -11.58
CA ARG A 9 -3.03 4.32 -11.77
C ARG A 9 -3.42 5.67 -11.17
N ASP A 10 -4.63 6.10 -11.43
CA ASP A 10 -5.14 7.41 -11.02
C ASP A 10 -5.35 7.43 -9.50
N LEU A 11 -5.70 6.31 -8.84
CA LEU A 11 -5.76 6.24 -7.38
C LEU A 11 -4.41 6.65 -6.75
N VAL A 12 -3.31 6.04 -7.20
CA VAL A 12 -1.96 6.33 -6.70
C VAL A 12 -1.60 7.79 -6.96
N TYR A 13 -1.65 8.24 -8.21
CA TYR A 13 -1.23 9.61 -8.53
C TYR A 13 -2.12 10.69 -7.91
N ASN A 14 -3.42 10.46 -7.79
CA ASN A 14 -4.32 11.43 -7.16
C ASN A 14 -4.06 11.55 -5.65
N MET A 15 -3.73 10.44 -4.97
CA MET A 15 -3.31 10.50 -3.57
C MET A 15 -2.00 11.28 -3.40
N LEU A 16 -1.00 11.01 -4.24
CA LEU A 16 0.29 11.72 -4.20
C LEU A 16 0.15 13.23 -4.50
N ARG A 17 -0.78 13.60 -5.37
CA ARG A 17 -1.05 15.00 -5.73
C ARG A 17 -2.06 15.69 -4.82
N CYS A 18 -2.69 14.97 -3.89
CA CYS A 18 -3.66 15.55 -2.97
C CYS A 18 -2.94 16.50 -1.98
N PRO A 19 -3.25 17.81 -1.97
CA PRO A 19 -2.59 18.76 -1.06
C PRO A 19 -3.07 18.61 0.39
N THR A 20 -4.21 17.94 0.60
CA THR A 20 -4.76 17.69 1.93
C THR A 20 -4.06 16.48 2.54
N PRO A 21 -3.56 16.57 3.80
CA PRO A 21 -3.02 15.41 4.51
C PRO A 21 -4.05 14.30 4.69
N ILE A 22 -3.60 13.06 4.57
CA ILE A 22 -4.38 11.83 4.65
C ILE A 22 -3.83 11.05 5.84
N VAL A 23 -4.73 10.66 6.76
CA VAL A 23 -4.41 9.81 7.91
C VAL A 23 -5.16 8.49 7.73
N SER A 24 -4.46 7.35 7.80
CA SER A 24 -5.07 6.02 7.71
C SER A 24 -5.03 5.30 9.07
N ALA A 25 -6.06 4.51 9.35
CA ALA A 25 -6.19 3.68 10.53
C ALA A 25 -6.51 2.23 10.10
N ILE A 26 -5.55 1.32 10.29
CA ILE A 26 -5.58 -0.06 9.80
C ILE A 26 -5.87 -1.01 10.97
N THR A 27 -7.11 -1.47 11.12
CA THR A 27 -7.53 -2.37 12.21
C THR A 27 -7.39 -3.86 11.87
N GLY A 28 -7.51 -4.22 10.59
CA GLY A 28 -7.67 -5.61 10.16
C GLY A 28 -6.85 -5.96 8.91
N PRO A 29 -7.32 -6.91 8.09
CA PRO A 29 -6.65 -7.27 6.85
C PRO A 29 -6.62 -6.07 5.88
N ALA A 30 -5.42 -5.68 5.45
CA ALA A 30 -5.21 -4.67 4.43
C ALA A 30 -4.58 -5.33 3.20
N VAL A 31 -5.37 -5.45 2.14
CA VAL A 31 -5.03 -6.13 0.89
C VAL A 31 -5.52 -5.33 -0.32
N GLY A 32 -4.79 -5.41 -1.45
CA GLY A 32 -5.12 -4.74 -2.71
C GLY A 32 -5.37 -3.23 -2.55
N ALA A 33 -6.43 -2.70 -3.19
CA ALA A 33 -6.73 -1.26 -3.20
C ALA A 33 -6.88 -0.62 -1.79
N GLY A 34 -7.32 -1.39 -0.79
CA GLY A 34 -7.38 -0.90 0.60
C GLY A 34 -5.99 -0.68 1.20
N LEU A 35 -5.02 -1.50 0.80
CA LEU A 35 -3.62 -1.35 1.20
C LEU A 35 -2.95 -0.16 0.50
N VAL A 36 -3.28 0.09 -0.77
CA VAL A 36 -2.84 1.30 -1.51
C VAL A 36 -3.17 2.56 -0.71
N VAL A 37 -4.44 2.72 -0.29
CA VAL A 37 -4.87 3.88 0.48
C VAL A 37 -4.23 3.91 1.87
N GLY A 38 -4.07 2.74 2.50
CA GLY A 38 -3.45 2.61 3.81
C GLY A 38 -1.99 3.11 3.83
N LEU A 39 -1.18 2.66 2.86
CA LEU A 39 0.27 2.93 2.83
C LEU A 39 0.67 4.21 2.09
N LEU A 40 -0.18 4.76 1.22
CA LEU A 40 0.04 6.09 0.61
C LEU A 40 -0.52 7.24 1.46
N ALA A 41 -1.13 6.96 2.60
CA ALA A 41 -1.47 7.98 3.57
C ALA A 41 -0.20 8.66 4.13
N ASP A 42 -0.29 9.95 4.47
CA ASP A 42 0.84 10.71 5.00
C ASP A 42 1.20 10.30 6.42
N VAL A 43 0.20 9.84 7.18
CA VAL A 43 0.39 9.22 8.49
C VAL A 43 -0.46 7.96 8.56
N SER A 44 0.19 6.81 8.64
CA SER A 44 -0.47 5.51 8.72
C SER A 44 -0.35 4.92 10.12
N LEU A 45 -1.50 4.53 10.67
CA LEU A 45 -1.58 3.86 11.96
C LEU A 45 -2.08 2.43 11.76
N ALA A 46 -1.53 1.49 12.51
CA ALA A 46 -1.98 0.09 12.52
C ALA A 46 -2.29 -0.41 13.93
N SER A 47 -3.29 -1.29 14.05
CA SER A 47 -3.43 -2.18 15.20
C SER A 47 -2.30 -3.22 15.19
N PRO A 48 -1.79 -3.68 16.35
CA PRO A 48 -0.86 -4.81 16.41
C PRO A 48 -1.37 -6.06 15.68
N LYS A 49 -2.70 -6.20 15.55
CA LYS A 49 -3.35 -7.34 14.88
C LYS A 49 -3.68 -7.09 13.41
N ALA A 50 -3.34 -5.90 12.88
CA ALA A 50 -3.45 -5.64 11.45
C ALA A 50 -2.70 -6.71 10.66
N ARG A 51 -3.21 -7.10 9.49
CA ARG A 51 -2.53 -8.05 8.61
C ARG A 51 -2.35 -7.41 7.25
N ILE A 52 -1.14 -6.96 6.98
CA ILE A 52 -0.78 -6.28 5.74
C ILE A 52 -0.19 -7.31 4.79
N VAL A 53 -0.83 -7.47 3.63
CA VAL A 53 -0.39 -8.40 2.58
C VAL A 53 -0.67 -7.78 1.22
N ASP A 54 0.35 -7.67 0.39
CA ASP A 54 0.19 -7.24 -1.01
C ASP A 54 -0.59 -8.29 -1.83
N GLY A 55 -0.14 -9.54 -1.81
CA GLY A 55 -0.90 -10.69 -2.31
C GLY A 55 -0.79 -10.97 -3.82
N HIS A 56 -0.18 -10.09 -4.62
CA HIS A 56 -0.15 -10.21 -6.07
C HIS A 56 0.58 -11.46 -6.54
N THR A 57 1.78 -11.73 -6.01
CA THR A 57 2.57 -12.89 -6.48
C THR A 57 1.93 -14.23 -6.09
N LYS A 58 1.16 -14.28 -4.99
CA LYS A 58 0.32 -15.44 -4.63
C LYS A 58 -0.85 -15.64 -5.59
N LEU A 59 -1.34 -14.57 -6.21
CA LEU A 59 -2.34 -14.62 -7.28
C LEU A 59 -1.72 -14.99 -8.64
N GLY A 60 -0.40 -14.92 -8.79
CA GLY A 60 0.31 -15.17 -10.05
C GLY A 60 0.43 -13.92 -10.93
N VAL A 61 0.49 -12.73 -10.33
CA VAL A 61 0.71 -11.46 -11.04
C VAL A 61 1.77 -10.61 -10.32
N ALA A 62 2.42 -9.71 -11.04
CA ALA A 62 3.34 -8.73 -10.44
C ALA A 62 2.63 -7.81 -9.43
N ALA A 63 3.36 -7.39 -8.38
CA ALA A 63 2.89 -6.39 -7.42
C ALA A 63 2.93 -4.97 -8.04
N GLY A 64 1.91 -4.65 -8.82
CA GLY A 64 1.88 -3.48 -9.70
C GLY A 64 1.06 -2.29 -9.21
N ASP A 65 0.14 -2.49 -8.26
CA ASP A 65 -0.90 -1.53 -7.92
C ASP A 65 -0.44 -0.35 -7.03
N HIS A 66 0.69 -0.48 -6.31
CA HIS A 66 1.36 0.60 -5.57
C HIS A 66 2.75 0.25 -5.06
N ALA A 67 3.02 -1.02 -4.74
CA ALA A 67 4.13 -1.38 -3.87
C ALA A 67 5.51 -0.92 -4.37
N ALA A 68 5.73 -0.99 -5.69
CA ALA A 68 6.99 -0.59 -6.33
C ALA A 68 7.34 0.89 -6.12
N ILE A 69 6.35 1.78 -5.93
CA ILE A 69 6.60 3.22 -5.75
C ILE A 69 7.01 3.57 -4.32
N VAL A 70 6.53 2.82 -3.32
CA VAL A 70 6.53 3.28 -1.92
C VAL A 70 7.23 2.33 -0.94
N TRP A 71 7.11 1.00 -1.10
CA TRP A 71 7.65 0.05 -0.12
C TRP A 71 9.17 0.15 0.07
N PRO A 72 9.99 0.30 -1.00
CA PRO A 72 11.43 0.45 -0.82
C PRO A 72 11.84 1.71 -0.04
N LEU A 73 11.04 2.78 -0.12
CA LEU A 73 11.29 4.04 0.62
C LEU A 73 10.85 3.91 2.09
N LEU A 74 9.84 3.09 2.37
CA LEU A 74 9.32 2.85 3.71
C LEU A 74 10.18 1.84 4.49
N CYS A 75 10.18 0.57 4.08
CA CYS A 75 10.81 -0.51 4.84
C CYS A 75 12.18 -0.96 4.31
N GLY A 76 12.70 -0.26 3.30
CA GLY A 76 13.94 -0.60 2.64
C GLY A 76 13.78 -1.78 1.66
N MET A 77 14.68 -1.83 0.67
CA MET A 77 14.60 -2.78 -0.44
C MET A 77 14.60 -4.25 0.00
N ALA A 78 15.36 -4.59 1.05
CA ALA A 78 15.48 -5.97 1.52
C ALA A 78 14.14 -6.51 2.07
N LYS A 79 13.46 -5.73 2.91
CA LYS A 79 12.16 -6.11 3.47
C LYS A 79 11.07 -6.03 2.41
N ALA A 80 11.09 -5.01 1.55
CA ALA A 80 10.17 -4.90 0.43
C ALA A 80 10.20 -6.17 -0.44
N LYS A 81 11.39 -6.62 -0.87
CA LYS A 81 11.52 -7.85 -1.67
C LYS A 81 11.06 -9.09 -0.93
N TYR A 82 11.40 -9.24 0.36
CA TYR A 82 10.99 -10.40 1.15
C TYR A 82 9.46 -10.56 1.17
N HIS A 83 8.74 -9.50 1.54
CA HIS A 83 7.29 -9.55 1.68
C HIS A 83 6.55 -9.56 0.33
N LEU A 84 7.00 -8.79 -0.67
CA LEU A 84 6.34 -8.73 -1.97
C LEU A 84 6.53 -10.01 -2.79
N LEU A 85 7.72 -10.61 -2.76
CA LEU A 85 7.98 -11.83 -3.53
C LEU A 85 7.30 -13.05 -2.91
N LEU A 86 7.35 -13.17 -1.58
CA LEU A 86 6.80 -14.34 -0.87
C LEU A 86 5.33 -14.17 -0.45
N CYS A 87 4.76 -12.96 -0.55
CA CYS A 87 3.46 -12.61 0.04
C CYS A 87 3.39 -12.95 1.54
N GLU A 88 4.50 -12.77 2.26
CA GLU A 88 4.56 -12.97 3.71
C GLU A 88 3.82 -11.84 4.43
N GLU A 89 2.87 -12.21 5.29
CA GLU A 89 2.06 -11.24 6.01
C GLU A 89 2.91 -10.43 6.99
N VAL A 90 2.61 -9.14 7.12
CA VAL A 90 3.22 -8.25 8.11
C VAL A 90 2.15 -7.85 9.11
N ASP A 91 2.39 -8.11 10.39
CA ASP A 91 1.53 -7.59 11.45
C ASP A 91 1.80 -6.09 11.70
N GLY A 92 0.90 -5.40 12.41
CA GLY A 92 1.04 -3.95 12.61
C GLY A 92 2.28 -3.57 13.42
N ALA A 93 2.72 -4.44 14.34
CA ALA A 93 3.90 -4.19 15.17
C ALA A 93 5.20 -4.31 14.35
N GLU A 94 5.34 -5.36 13.54
CA GLU A 94 6.46 -5.50 12.60
C GLU A 94 6.41 -4.41 11.53
N ALA A 95 5.22 -4.04 11.04
CA ALA A 95 5.06 -2.98 10.06
C ALA A 95 5.59 -1.63 10.57
N GLU A 96 5.30 -1.26 11.82
CA GLU A 96 5.88 -0.06 12.44
C GLU A 96 7.39 -0.22 12.64
N ARG A 97 7.83 -1.37 13.18
CA ARG A 97 9.25 -1.64 13.47
C ARG A 97 10.14 -1.53 12.24
N ILE A 98 9.64 -1.92 11.06
CA ILE A 98 10.38 -1.83 9.79
C ILE A 98 10.15 -0.51 9.05
N GLY A 99 9.26 0.37 9.53
CA GLY A 99 8.94 1.65 8.87
C GLY A 99 7.91 1.56 7.74
N LEU A 100 7.17 0.45 7.63
CA LEU A 100 6.08 0.29 6.66
C LEU A 100 4.82 1.10 7.05
N VAL A 101 4.59 1.30 8.35
CA VAL A 101 3.57 2.24 8.85
C VAL A 101 4.19 3.24 9.83
N SER A 102 3.53 4.38 10.05
CA SER A 102 4.06 5.43 10.93
C SER A 102 3.95 5.09 12.42
N LEU A 103 2.85 4.43 12.83
CA LEU A 103 2.57 4.12 14.23
C LEU A 103 1.84 2.78 14.36
N CYS A 104 2.14 2.05 15.43
CA CYS A 104 1.34 0.91 15.89
C CYS A 104 0.78 1.22 17.28
N VAL A 105 -0.54 1.16 17.45
CA VAL A 105 -1.23 1.49 18.71
C VAL A 105 -2.31 0.47 19.03
N PRO A 106 -2.71 0.27 20.31
CA PRO A 106 -3.80 -0.63 20.66
C PRO A 106 -5.05 -0.41 19.80
N GLU A 107 -5.74 -1.48 19.45
CA GLU A 107 -6.85 -1.45 18.49
C GLU A 107 -7.99 -0.55 18.96
N GLU A 108 -8.26 -0.57 20.26
CA GLU A 108 -9.24 0.26 20.96
C GLU A 108 -8.92 1.77 20.92
N GLU A 109 -7.65 2.14 20.74
CA GLU A 109 -7.19 3.53 20.69
C GLU A 109 -7.00 4.03 19.25
N LEU A 110 -7.03 3.14 18.26
CA LEU A 110 -6.58 3.42 16.90
C LEU A 110 -7.37 4.56 16.22
N GLU A 111 -8.70 4.53 16.32
CA GLU A 111 -9.57 5.55 15.73
C GLU A 111 -9.39 6.90 16.42
N GLU A 112 -9.39 6.92 17.76
CA GLU A 112 -9.21 8.14 18.54
C GLU A 112 -7.86 8.79 18.21
N ARG A 113 -6.79 7.99 18.16
CA ARG A 113 -5.45 8.45 17.85
C ARG A 113 -5.34 9.00 16.42
N ALA A 114 -5.94 8.34 15.44
CA ALA A 114 -5.97 8.81 14.07
C ALA A 114 -6.70 10.16 13.95
N LEU A 115 -7.85 10.31 14.62
CA LEU A 115 -8.61 11.56 14.65
C LEU A 115 -7.86 12.67 15.39
N GLU A 116 -7.15 12.36 16.47
CA GLU A 116 -6.30 13.34 17.17
C GLU A 116 -5.23 13.89 16.22
N ILE A 117 -4.52 13.02 15.49
CA ILE A 117 -3.50 13.45 14.51
C ILE A 117 -4.13 14.29 13.41
N ALA A 118 -5.27 13.85 12.85
CA ALA A 118 -5.98 14.61 11.83
C ALA A 118 -6.40 16.00 12.33
N ARG A 119 -6.91 16.12 13.57
CA ARG A 119 -7.25 17.41 14.20
C ARG A 119 -6.01 18.29 14.40
N ARG A 120 -4.88 17.71 14.80
CA ARG A 120 -3.61 18.45 14.95
C ARG A 120 -3.12 18.99 13.62
N LEU A 121 -3.17 18.20 12.55
CA LEU A 121 -2.84 18.65 11.20
C LEU A 121 -3.80 19.76 10.74
N ALA A 122 -5.10 19.61 11.01
CA ALA A 122 -6.11 20.60 10.64
C ALA A 122 -5.96 21.94 11.39
N ALA A 123 -5.46 21.92 12.64
CA ALA A 123 -5.18 23.11 13.43
C ALA A 123 -3.85 23.81 13.07
N GLY A 124 -2.98 23.15 12.29
CA GLY A 124 -1.69 23.68 11.88
C GLY A 124 -1.75 24.64 10.69
N SER A 125 -0.58 25.18 10.30
CA SER A 125 -0.47 26.01 9.09
C SER A 125 -0.75 25.18 7.84
N ARG A 126 -1.94 25.38 7.25
CA ARG A 126 -2.37 24.66 6.05
C ARG A 126 -1.36 24.75 4.91
N ALA A 127 -0.83 25.95 4.66
CA ALA A 127 0.14 26.17 3.58
C ALA A 127 1.45 25.43 3.85
N ALA A 128 2.00 25.54 5.07
CA ALA A 128 3.26 24.88 5.40
C ALA A 128 3.14 23.35 5.36
N ILE A 129 2.05 22.79 5.91
CA ILE A 129 1.80 21.35 5.91
C ILE A 129 1.62 20.84 4.47
N SER A 130 0.78 21.52 3.67
CA SER A 130 0.57 21.17 2.26
C SER A 130 1.87 21.22 1.45
N HIS A 131 2.64 22.31 1.54
CA HIS A 131 3.90 22.44 0.82
C HIS A 131 4.94 21.39 1.27
N THR A 132 4.99 21.07 2.57
CA THR A 132 5.87 20.02 3.09
C THR A 132 5.48 18.67 2.49
N LYS A 133 4.20 18.31 2.51
CA LYS A 133 3.68 17.10 1.86
C LYS A 133 4.03 17.06 0.37
N THR A 134 3.76 18.14 -0.36
CA THR A 134 4.06 18.23 -1.80
C THR A 134 5.54 17.97 -2.06
N ALA A 135 6.44 18.63 -1.31
CA ALA A 135 7.88 18.44 -1.47
C ALA A 135 8.35 17.01 -1.16
N LEU A 136 7.76 16.35 -0.16
CA LEU A 136 8.07 14.96 0.16
C LEU A 136 7.54 13.99 -0.90
N ASN A 137 6.33 14.23 -1.42
CA ASN A 137 5.73 13.38 -2.46
C ASN A 137 6.48 13.44 -3.80
N GLU A 138 7.34 14.43 -4.03
CA GLU A 138 8.24 14.45 -5.18
C GLU A 138 9.19 13.23 -5.23
N TRP A 139 9.55 12.63 -4.09
CA TRP A 139 10.32 11.38 -4.07
C TRP A 139 9.56 10.24 -4.77
N LEU A 140 8.26 10.13 -4.47
CA LEU A 140 7.39 9.10 -5.04
C LEU A 140 7.05 9.42 -6.49
N LEU A 141 6.75 10.69 -6.82
CA LEU A 141 6.45 11.11 -8.19
C LEU A 141 7.64 10.90 -9.15
N ARG A 142 8.88 11.08 -8.67
CA ARG A 142 10.09 10.73 -9.45
C ARG A 142 10.22 9.23 -9.72
N ALA A 143 9.66 8.38 -8.86
CA ALA A 143 9.56 6.94 -9.07
C ALA A 143 8.35 6.55 -9.94
N GLY A 144 7.56 7.51 -10.46
CA GLY A 144 6.40 7.27 -11.32
C GLY A 144 6.64 6.28 -12.46
N PRO A 145 7.72 6.40 -13.26
CA PRO A 145 8.01 5.41 -14.31
C PRO A 145 8.24 3.98 -13.80
N ILE A 146 8.72 3.81 -12.56
CA ILE A 146 8.89 2.48 -11.93
C ILE A 146 7.50 1.90 -11.61
N PHE A 147 6.60 2.72 -11.08
CA PHE A 147 5.22 2.34 -10.81
C PHE A 147 4.44 2.02 -12.09
N ASP A 148 4.52 2.88 -13.11
CA ASP A 148 3.83 2.66 -14.38
C ASP A 148 4.27 1.32 -15.00
N ALA A 149 5.58 1.03 -14.99
CA ALA A 149 6.10 -0.26 -15.45
C ALA A 149 5.62 -1.44 -14.61
N SER A 150 5.55 -1.33 -13.27
CA SER A 150 5.04 -2.42 -12.43
C SER A 150 3.57 -2.70 -12.69
N LEU A 151 2.76 -1.66 -12.89
CA LEU A 151 1.34 -1.78 -13.20
C LEU A 151 1.11 -2.39 -14.59
N GLU A 152 1.91 -2.01 -15.59
CA GLU A 152 1.87 -2.62 -16.92
C GLU A 152 2.19 -4.12 -16.87
N LEU A 153 3.21 -4.52 -16.09
CA LEU A 153 3.59 -5.92 -15.91
C LEU A 153 2.47 -6.72 -15.22
N GLU A 154 1.86 -6.19 -14.17
CA GLU A 154 0.70 -6.82 -13.52
C GLU A 154 -0.43 -7.08 -14.53
N PHE A 155 -0.76 -6.07 -15.35
CA PHE A 155 -1.82 -6.20 -16.35
C PHE A 155 -1.47 -7.14 -17.50
N LEU A 156 -0.19 -7.31 -17.80
CA LEU A 156 0.29 -8.34 -18.71
C LEU A 156 0.07 -9.73 -18.10
N ASP A 157 0.43 -9.93 -16.82
CA ASP A 157 0.25 -11.21 -16.12
C ASP A 157 -1.23 -11.60 -15.98
N LEU A 158 -2.15 -10.63 -15.89
CA LEU A 158 -3.60 -10.85 -15.94
C LEU A 158 -4.10 -11.46 -17.28
N THR A 159 -3.24 -11.57 -18.30
CA THR A 159 -3.51 -12.29 -19.57
C THR A 159 -2.97 -13.71 -19.57
N GLY A 160 -2.08 -14.05 -18.63
CA GLY A 160 -1.38 -15.31 -18.53
C GLY A 160 -2.19 -16.47 -17.93
N PRO A 161 -1.60 -17.67 -17.86
CA PRO A 161 -2.23 -18.84 -17.27
C PRO A 161 -2.26 -18.81 -15.73
N ASP A 162 -1.22 -18.26 -15.09
CA ASP A 162 -1.01 -18.35 -13.64
C ASP A 162 -2.12 -17.66 -12.86
N VAL A 163 -2.56 -16.48 -13.29
CA VAL A 163 -3.70 -15.78 -12.65
C VAL A 163 -4.95 -16.66 -12.57
N ARG A 164 -5.21 -17.53 -13.57
CA ARG A 164 -6.39 -18.41 -13.54
C ARG A 164 -6.29 -19.42 -12.43
N GLU A 165 -5.11 -20.00 -12.25
CA GLU A 165 -4.83 -20.95 -11.18
C GLU A 165 -4.79 -20.27 -9.81
N GLY A 166 -4.13 -19.11 -9.69
CA GLY A 166 -4.08 -18.35 -8.44
C GLY A 166 -5.48 -17.96 -7.95
N VAL A 167 -6.33 -17.46 -8.84
CA VAL A 167 -7.73 -17.14 -8.52
C VAL A 167 -8.50 -18.40 -8.09
N ALA A 168 -8.33 -19.52 -8.81
CA ALA A 168 -8.98 -20.79 -8.46
C ALA A 168 -8.55 -21.29 -7.08
N ALA A 169 -7.24 -21.27 -6.80
CA ALA A 169 -6.66 -21.70 -5.54
C ALA A 169 -7.16 -20.87 -4.33
N VAL A 170 -7.24 -19.55 -4.48
CA VAL A 170 -7.82 -18.66 -3.45
C VAL A 170 -9.28 -18.99 -3.21
N ARG A 171 -10.07 -19.17 -4.27
CA ARG A 171 -11.51 -19.50 -4.18
C ARG A 171 -11.74 -20.85 -3.51
N GLU A 172 -10.90 -21.82 -3.80
CA GLU A 172 -10.96 -23.20 -3.29
C GLU A 172 -10.24 -23.35 -1.93
N LYS A 173 -9.62 -22.28 -1.42
CA LYS A 173 -8.84 -22.26 -0.16
C LYS A 173 -7.74 -23.34 -0.14
N ARG A 174 -7.04 -23.51 -1.27
CA ARG A 174 -5.91 -24.44 -1.42
C ARG A 174 -4.66 -23.71 -1.88
N PRO A 175 -3.47 -24.33 -1.76
CA PRO A 175 -2.26 -23.82 -2.40
C PRO A 175 -2.39 -23.82 -3.93
N PRO A 176 -1.85 -22.79 -4.63
CA PRO A 176 -1.79 -22.77 -6.09
C PRO A 176 -0.77 -23.76 -6.65
N ARG A 177 -0.98 -24.18 -7.89
CA ARG A 177 -0.12 -25.07 -8.66
C ARG A 177 0.26 -24.42 -9.99
N PHE A 178 1.23 -23.51 -9.96
CA PHE A 178 1.71 -22.81 -11.16
C PHE A 178 2.57 -23.69 -12.08
N GLY A 179 2.92 -24.91 -11.63
CA GLY A 179 3.61 -25.96 -12.37
C GLY A 179 3.50 -27.31 -11.65
#